data_AF-A0A1M6JPB5-F1
#
_entry.id   AF-A0A1M6JPB5-F1
#
_cell.length_a   1.000
_cell.length_b   1.000
_cell.length_c   1.000
_cell.angle_alpha   90.00
_cell.angle_beta   90.00
_cell.angle_gamma   90.00
#
_symmetry.space_group_name_H-M   'P 1'
#
loop_
_entity.id
_entity.type
_entity.pdbx_description
1 polymer ?
#
loop_
_entity_poly.entity_id
_entity_poly.type
_entity_poly.pdbx_seq_one_letter_code
_entity_poly.pdbx_strand_id
1 'polypeptide(L)'
;MKIRKVTCNSFFLVLYLFLAVSICYVPHIVKSLLTAILFLLPFTFIVLNKEIAHKLAGKVCFFICIFFLFFFIQLLNARVSFSVFYIISSFVLAYTLLTQPFSIKYVKLGFYLLSSFYFLLLILGYPLDAYMNDSSRNLVSINLIVYVVVIYLLECKQNKSYSLVPSICLLLVSVSAVGRAGILCSLLLLFAYLIYRIANSKYLLFVILLLLLTFVLVFVDDILILYDNLFAKTRFAAEGLESSEREELINTYFSHLNLKTFLIGYDYSQNLLFKSYSFNPHNSFLRLHYYIGLLILPILYCFSKTLCRLFWKFDIFISLLFLVLLIRGFVDTIFFFDKYDFVIVAMVIMPFYNKVSPKNS
;
A
#
# COMPACT_ATOMS: atom_id res chain seq x y z
N MET A 1 13.65 -1.62 30.96
CA MET A 1 12.30 -2.02 30.45
C MET A 1 11.92 -1.39 29.10
N LYS A 2 12.08 -0.07 28.91
CA LYS A 2 11.71 0.65 27.67
C LYS A 2 12.43 0.14 26.40
N ILE A 3 13.75 -0.11 26.47
CA ILE A 3 14.55 -0.62 25.32
C ILE A 3 14.04 -1.99 24.85
N ARG A 4 13.81 -2.92 25.79
CA ARG A 4 13.29 -4.27 25.48
C ARG A 4 11.94 -4.22 24.76
N LYS A 5 11.03 -3.33 25.21
CA LYS A 5 9.71 -3.11 24.58
C LYS A 5 9.83 -2.55 23.15
N VAL A 6 10.74 -1.59 22.93
CA VAL A 6 11.00 -1.02 21.58
C VAL A 6 11.51 -2.09 20.62
N THR A 7 12.50 -2.89 21.05
CA THR A 7 13.07 -3.97 20.23
C THR A 7 12.03 -5.04 19.91
N CYS A 8 11.22 -5.44 20.90
CA CYS A 8 10.17 -6.44 20.72
C CYS A 8 9.10 -5.97 19.73
N ASN A 9 8.60 -4.74 19.87
CA ASN A 9 7.62 -4.19 18.93
C ASN A 9 8.17 -4.12 17.49
N SER A 10 9.43 -3.67 17.34
CA SER A 10 10.10 -3.64 16.05
C SER A 10 10.27 -5.02 15.43
N PHE A 11 10.62 -6.02 16.22
CA PHE A 11 10.73 -7.41 15.76
C PHE A 11 9.40 -7.90 15.18
N PHE A 12 8.30 -7.75 15.92
CA PHE A 12 6.99 -8.22 15.46
C PHE A 12 6.49 -7.46 14.21
N LEU A 13 6.78 -6.16 14.09
CA LEU A 13 6.44 -5.39 12.89
C LEU A 13 7.27 -5.85 11.67
N VAL A 14 8.57 -6.07 11.84
CA VAL A 14 9.43 -6.57 10.75
C VAL A 14 9.03 -7.99 10.36
N LEU A 15 8.68 -8.85 11.34
CA LEU A 15 8.16 -10.18 11.11
C LEU A 15 6.85 -10.14 10.33
N TYR A 16 5.91 -9.25 10.71
CA TYR A 16 4.66 -9.05 9.96
C TYR A 16 4.93 -8.69 8.50
N LEU A 17 5.79 -7.69 8.26
CA LEU A 17 6.14 -7.24 6.91
C LEU A 17 6.84 -8.35 6.11
N PHE A 18 7.75 -9.10 6.73
CA PHE A 18 8.41 -10.23 6.10
C PHE A 18 7.41 -11.31 5.69
N LEU A 19 6.55 -11.78 6.62
CA LEU A 19 5.54 -12.80 6.33
C LEU A 19 4.54 -12.34 5.26
N ALA A 20 4.17 -11.05 5.26
CA ALA A 20 3.30 -10.47 4.24
C ALA A 20 3.91 -10.55 2.83
N VAL A 21 5.24 -10.37 2.72
CA VAL A 21 5.98 -10.57 1.47
C VAL A 21 6.11 -12.05 1.13
N SER A 22 6.48 -12.89 2.11
CA SER A 22 6.68 -14.33 1.90
C SER A 22 5.45 -15.06 1.35
N ILE A 23 4.24 -14.58 1.67
CA ILE A 23 2.98 -15.09 1.09
C ILE A 23 3.00 -15.14 -0.44
N CYS A 24 3.75 -14.26 -1.11
CA CYS A 24 3.84 -14.22 -2.57
C CYS A 24 4.70 -15.36 -3.15
N TYR A 25 5.49 -16.05 -2.33
CA TYR A 25 6.52 -17.01 -2.77
C TYR A 25 6.26 -18.45 -2.29
N VAL A 26 5.16 -18.69 -1.58
CA VAL A 26 4.89 -20.00 -0.97
C VAL A 26 3.69 -20.70 -1.64
N PRO A 27 3.64 -22.05 -1.61
CA PRO A 27 2.49 -22.81 -2.09
C PRO A 27 1.17 -22.45 -1.39
N HIS A 28 0.04 -22.70 -2.06
CA HIS A 28 -1.31 -22.33 -1.58
C HIS A 28 -1.63 -22.80 -0.14
N ILE A 29 -1.22 -24.02 0.23
CA ILE A 29 -1.41 -24.55 1.59
C ILE A 29 -0.66 -23.69 2.62
N VAL A 30 0.59 -23.37 2.35
CA VAL A 30 1.43 -22.53 3.22
C VAL A 30 0.91 -21.09 3.23
N LYS A 31 0.42 -20.57 2.09
CA LYS A 31 -0.21 -19.25 1.97
C LYS A 31 -1.40 -19.10 2.91
N SER A 32 -2.25 -20.12 3.01
CA SER A 32 -3.40 -20.12 3.92
C SER A 32 -2.98 -20.08 5.39
N LEU A 33 -1.95 -20.87 5.76
CA LEU A 33 -1.37 -20.85 7.10
C LEU A 33 -0.75 -19.48 7.43
N LEU A 34 0.06 -18.92 6.52
CA LEU A 34 0.67 -17.61 6.70
C LEU A 34 -0.37 -16.49 6.81
N THR A 35 -1.48 -16.60 6.07
CA THR A 35 -2.62 -15.67 6.16
C THR A 35 -3.23 -15.69 7.56
N ALA A 36 -3.45 -16.89 8.12
CA ALA A 36 -3.93 -17.02 9.51
C ALA A 36 -2.94 -16.44 10.53
N ILE A 37 -1.64 -16.69 10.34
CA ILE A 37 -0.59 -16.11 11.20
C ILE A 37 -0.59 -14.58 11.11
N LEU A 38 -0.66 -14.01 9.91
CA LEU A 38 -0.71 -12.55 9.72
C LEU A 38 -1.95 -11.94 10.37
N PHE A 39 -3.09 -12.62 10.30
CA PHE A 39 -4.29 -12.17 11.00
C PHE A 39 -4.09 -12.13 12.51
N LEU A 40 -3.46 -13.15 13.10
CA LEU A 40 -3.26 -13.27 14.55
C LEU A 40 -2.10 -12.42 15.09
N LEU A 41 -1.07 -12.17 14.28
CA LEU A 41 0.17 -11.52 14.72
C LEU A 41 -0.07 -10.13 15.34
N PRO A 42 -0.96 -9.25 14.83
CA PRO A 42 -1.28 -7.98 15.47
C PRO A 42 -1.78 -8.10 16.91
N PHE A 43 -2.46 -9.19 17.28
CA PHE A 43 -2.98 -9.38 18.63
C PHE A 43 -1.87 -9.65 19.66
N THR A 44 -0.69 -10.11 19.23
CA THR A 44 0.49 -10.22 20.11
C THR A 44 0.87 -8.87 20.72
N PHE A 45 0.67 -7.75 20.01
CA PHE A 45 0.92 -6.42 20.54
C PHE A 45 -0.01 -6.07 21.70
N ILE A 46 -1.25 -6.55 21.69
CA ILE A 46 -2.21 -6.35 22.79
C ILE A 46 -1.74 -7.10 24.03
N VAL A 47 -1.35 -8.37 23.87
CA VAL A 47 -0.84 -9.22 24.96
C VAL A 47 0.43 -8.62 25.58
N LEU A 48 1.34 -8.13 24.74
CA LEU A 48 2.61 -7.56 25.17
C LEU A 48 2.48 -6.15 25.77
N ASN A 49 1.38 -5.45 25.49
CA ASN A 49 1.17 -4.07 25.90
C ASN A 49 -0.24 -3.85 26.46
N LYS A 50 -0.44 -4.11 27.76
CA LYS A 50 -1.73 -3.93 28.45
C LYS A 50 -2.35 -2.53 28.28
N GLU A 51 -1.53 -1.48 28.11
CA GLU A 51 -2.02 -0.13 27.80
C GLU A 51 -2.82 -0.05 26.48
N ILE A 52 -2.43 -0.85 25.48
CA ILE A 52 -3.16 -0.95 24.21
C ILE A 52 -4.54 -1.54 24.48
N ALA A 53 -4.62 -2.62 25.26
CA ALA A 53 -5.89 -3.24 25.63
C ALA A 53 -6.84 -2.24 26.30
N HIS A 54 -6.38 -1.49 27.31
CA HIS A 54 -7.22 -0.50 27.99
C HIS A 54 -7.71 0.63 27.06
N LYS A 55 -6.84 1.17 26.20
CA LYS A 55 -7.23 2.26 25.28
C LYS A 55 -8.09 1.77 24.13
N LEU A 56 -7.89 0.53 23.70
CA LEU A 56 -8.73 -0.11 22.70
C LEU A 56 -10.09 -0.48 23.29
N ALA A 57 -10.19 -0.91 24.55
CA ALA A 57 -11.43 -1.40 25.15
C ALA A 57 -12.64 -0.48 24.92
N GLY A 58 -12.49 0.83 25.13
CA GLY A 58 -13.55 1.81 24.87
C GLY A 58 -13.90 2.01 23.38
N LYS A 59 -13.01 1.61 22.46
CA LYS A 59 -13.21 1.67 21.01
C LYS A 59 -13.57 0.31 20.40
N VAL A 60 -13.39 -0.80 21.13
CA VAL A 60 -13.63 -2.16 20.65
C VAL A 60 -15.07 -2.32 20.18
N CYS A 61 -16.06 -1.81 20.92
CA CYS A 61 -17.47 -1.84 20.48
C CYS A 61 -17.65 -1.20 19.10
N PHE A 62 -17.07 -0.03 18.84
CA PHE A 62 -17.18 0.64 17.54
C PHE A 62 -16.58 -0.20 16.40
N PHE A 63 -15.41 -0.81 16.60
CA PHE A 63 -14.79 -1.67 15.58
C PHE A 63 -15.52 -2.98 15.37
N ILE A 64 -16.03 -3.57 16.45
CA ILE A 64 -16.90 -4.74 16.39
C ILE A 64 -18.17 -4.39 15.59
N CYS A 65 -18.79 -3.24 15.82
CA CYS A 65 -19.94 -2.78 15.05
C CYS A 65 -19.61 -2.57 13.57
N ILE A 66 -18.46 -1.95 13.23
CA ILE A 66 -18.03 -1.82 11.83
C ILE A 66 -17.80 -3.20 11.19
N PHE A 67 -17.12 -4.10 11.90
CA PHE A 67 -16.89 -5.45 11.44
C PHE A 67 -18.21 -6.18 11.17
N PHE A 68 -19.14 -6.17 12.12
CA PHE A 68 -20.44 -6.80 11.95
C PHE A 68 -21.27 -6.13 10.86
N LEU A 69 -21.19 -4.81 10.69
CA LEU A 69 -21.87 -4.12 9.60
C LEU A 69 -21.36 -4.61 8.23
N PHE A 70 -20.04 -4.67 8.05
CA PHE A 70 -19.46 -5.14 6.79
C PHE A 70 -19.71 -6.62 6.56
N PHE A 71 -19.58 -7.45 7.61
CA PHE A 71 -19.88 -8.87 7.55
C PHE A 71 -21.36 -9.12 7.22
N PHE A 72 -22.28 -8.39 7.85
CA PHE A 72 -23.71 -8.50 7.61
C PHE A 72 -24.08 -8.10 6.19
N ILE A 73 -23.49 -7.05 5.63
CA ILE A 73 -23.71 -6.67 4.23
C ILE A 73 -23.17 -7.72 3.27
N GLN A 74 -21.98 -8.27 3.53
CA GLN A 74 -21.47 -9.38 2.74
C GLN A 74 -22.38 -10.61 2.82
N LEU A 75 -22.96 -10.89 3.99
CA LEU A 75 -23.92 -11.97 4.18
C LEU A 75 -25.21 -11.74 3.39
N LEU A 76 -25.79 -10.54 3.47
CA LEU A 76 -26.97 -10.15 2.69
C LEU A 76 -26.74 -10.26 1.18
N ASN A 77 -25.52 -9.97 0.74
CA ASN A 77 -25.12 -10.06 -0.66
C ASN A 77 -24.68 -11.48 -1.08
N ALA A 78 -24.65 -12.47 -0.17
CA ALA A 78 -24.11 -13.81 -0.40
C ALA A 78 -22.63 -13.82 -0.87
N ARG A 79 -21.82 -12.86 -0.42
CA ARG A 79 -20.42 -12.63 -0.81
C ARG A 79 -19.47 -12.66 0.39
N VAL A 80 -19.72 -13.55 1.35
CA VAL A 80 -18.92 -13.63 2.59
C VAL A 80 -17.47 -13.97 2.27
N SER A 81 -16.57 -13.05 2.62
CA SER A 81 -15.13 -13.28 2.56
C SER A 81 -14.54 -13.30 3.96
N PHE A 82 -13.77 -14.35 4.28
CA PHE A 82 -12.97 -14.38 5.51
C PHE A 82 -11.91 -13.27 5.56
N SER A 83 -11.63 -12.59 4.45
CA SER A 83 -10.72 -11.45 4.47
C SER A 83 -11.29 -10.24 5.24
N VAL A 84 -12.60 -10.21 5.53
CA VAL A 84 -13.23 -9.18 6.39
C VAL A 84 -12.64 -9.14 7.80
N PHE A 85 -12.09 -10.26 8.28
CA PHE A 85 -11.40 -10.32 9.57
C PHE A 85 -10.14 -9.43 9.60
N TYR A 86 -9.52 -9.13 8.46
CA TYR A 86 -8.37 -8.21 8.39
C TYR A 86 -8.68 -6.79 8.87
N ILE A 87 -9.94 -6.36 8.93
CA ILE A 87 -10.30 -5.04 9.48
C ILE A 87 -9.81 -4.91 10.92
N ILE A 88 -10.06 -5.94 11.74
CA ILE A 88 -9.75 -5.92 13.17
C ILE A 88 -8.22 -5.94 13.35
N SER A 89 -7.55 -6.87 12.68
CA SER A 89 -6.09 -7.02 12.78
C SER A 89 -5.38 -5.76 12.26
N SER A 90 -5.88 -5.15 11.18
CA SER A 90 -5.36 -3.92 10.61
C SER A 90 -5.54 -2.73 11.53
N PHE A 91 -6.69 -2.62 12.21
CA PHE A 91 -6.89 -1.57 13.19
C PHE A 91 -5.94 -1.70 14.38
N VAL A 92 -5.77 -2.91 14.92
CA VAL A 92 -4.84 -3.18 16.01
C VAL A 92 -3.41 -2.81 15.61
N LEU A 93 -2.96 -3.22 14.42
CA LEU A 93 -1.62 -2.91 13.93
C LEU A 93 -1.43 -1.42 13.66
N ALA A 94 -2.40 -0.75 13.02
CA ALA A 94 -2.38 0.69 12.78
C ALA A 94 -2.31 1.49 14.09
N TYR A 95 -3.16 1.15 15.06
CA TYR A 95 -3.16 1.78 16.37
C TYR A 95 -1.83 1.56 17.10
N THR A 96 -1.30 0.35 17.05
CA THR A 96 0.01 0.03 17.64
C THR A 96 1.10 0.87 16.98
N LEU A 97 1.14 0.92 15.64
CA LEU A 97 2.10 1.70 14.87
C LEU A 97 2.10 3.18 15.29
N LEU A 98 0.92 3.76 15.49
CA LEU A 98 0.74 5.17 15.89
C LEU A 98 0.99 5.41 17.38
N THR A 99 0.80 4.44 18.27
CA THR A 99 0.86 4.67 19.73
C THR A 99 2.11 4.14 20.43
N GLN A 100 2.70 3.04 19.95
CA GLN A 100 3.82 2.37 20.62
C GLN A 100 5.18 2.78 20.07
N PRO A 101 6.25 2.73 20.88
CA PRO A 101 7.57 3.07 20.38
C PRO A 101 8.16 1.91 19.56
N PHE A 102 8.83 2.25 18.46
CA PHE A 102 9.53 1.32 17.56
C PHE A 102 10.93 1.85 17.26
N SER A 103 11.89 0.95 17.05
CA SER A 103 13.20 1.27 16.48
C SER A 103 13.11 1.29 14.96
N ILE A 104 13.23 2.49 14.38
CA ILE A 104 13.28 2.69 12.92
C ILE A 104 14.48 1.95 12.31
N LYS A 105 15.58 1.79 13.06
CA LYS A 105 16.79 1.09 12.58
C LYS A 105 16.47 -0.35 12.16
N TYR A 106 15.69 -1.09 12.95
CA TYR A 106 15.33 -2.47 12.62
C TYR A 106 14.35 -2.56 11.45
N VAL A 107 13.41 -1.62 11.36
CA VAL A 107 12.49 -1.54 10.22
C VAL A 107 13.28 -1.25 8.93
N LYS A 108 14.18 -0.25 8.94
CA LYS A 108 15.06 0.03 7.79
C LYS A 108 15.96 -1.15 7.42
N LEU A 109 16.49 -1.87 8.41
CA LEU A 109 17.28 -3.07 8.15
C LEU A 109 16.48 -4.11 7.38
N GLY A 110 15.24 -4.40 7.81
CA GLY A 110 14.37 -5.33 7.10
C GLY A 110 14.02 -4.85 5.68
N PHE A 111 13.81 -3.55 5.49
CA PHE A 111 13.64 -2.95 4.16
C PHE A 111 14.86 -3.17 3.27
N TYR A 112 16.07 -2.87 3.77
CA TYR A 112 17.30 -3.02 3.00
C TYR A 112 17.58 -4.47 2.66
N LEU A 113 17.34 -5.41 3.58
CA LEU A 113 17.45 -6.84 3.27
C LEU A 113 16.50 -7.26 2.14
N LEU A 114 15.25 -6.77 2.15
CA LEU A 114 14.30 -7.05 1.08
C LEU A 114 14.70 -6.41 -0.25
N SER A 115 15.13 -5.13 -0.25
CA SER A 115 15.62 -4.48 -1.46
C SER A 115 16.87 -5.17 -2.02
N SER A 116 17.82 -5.54 -1.16
CA SER A 116 19.02 -6.28 -1.53
C SER A 116 18.70 -7.66 -2.11
N PHE A 117 17.69 -8.36 -1.58
CA PHE A 117 17.20 -9.60 -2.17
C PHE A 117 16.71 -9.39 -3.60
N TYR A 118 15.93 -8.34 -3.86
CA TYR A 118 15.49 -8.03 -5.23
C TYR A 118 16.65 -7.63 -6.16
N PHE A 119 17.61 -6.84 -5.67
CA PHE A 119 18.82 -6.53 -6.45
C PHE A 119 19.65 -7.78 -6.76
N LEU A 120 19.77 -8.71 -5.82
CA LEU A 120 20.49 -9.96 -6.04
C LEU A 120 19.84 -10.79 -7.14
N LEU A 121 18.50 -10.91 -7.15
CA LEU A 121 17.78 -11.60 -8.22
C LEU A 121 18.08 -10.97 -9.60
N LEU A 122 18.11 -9.63 -9.68
CA LEU A 122 18.42 -8.92 -10.91
C LEU A 122 19.85 -9.14 -11.39
N ILE A 123 20.83 -9.06 -10.47
CA ILE A 123 22.25 -9.29 -10.79
C ILE A 123 22.47 -10.71 -11.30
N LEU A 124 21.76 -11.68 -10.73
CA LEU A 124 21.79 -13.09 -11.16
C LEU A 124 20.99 -13.35 -12.45
N GLY A 125 20.33 -12.34 -13.02
CA GLY A 125 19.54 -12.47 -14.25
C GLY A 125 18.19 -13.17 -14.06
N TYR A 126 17.72 -13.35 -12.82
CA TYR A 126 16.42 -13.95 -12.55
C TYR A 126 15.28 -12.93 -12.73
N PRO A 127 14.17 -13.31 -13.38
CA PRO A 127 12.95 -12.51 -13.36
C PRO A 127 12.51 -12.28 -11.90
N LEU A 128 12.08 -11.05 -11.59
CA LEU A 128 11.65 -10.69 -10.22
C LEU A 128 10.38 -11.42 -9.75
N ASP A 129 9.64 -11.99 -10.69
CA ASP A 129 8.44 -12.82 -10.51
C ASP A 129 8.69 -14.31 -10.69
N ALA A 130 9.92 -14.75 -11.02
CA ALA A 130 10.22 -16.16 -11.33
C ALA A 130 9.82 -17.15 -10.23
N TYR A 131 9.87 -16.70 -8.97
CA TYR A 131 9.56 -17.50 -7.79
C TYR A 131 8.23 -17.15 -7.15
N MET A 132 7.47 -16.23 -7.75
CA MET A 132 6.16 -15.84 -7.25
C MET A 132 5.13 -16.93 -7.57
N ASN A 133 4.37 -17.34 -6.56
CA ASN A 133 3.34 -18.36 -6.69
C ASN A 133 1.96 -17.69 -6.83
N ASP A 134 1.34 -17.81 -8.01
CA ASP A 134 0.05 -17.22 -8.35
C ASP A 134 -0.05 -15.71 -8.01
N SER A 135 1.05 -14.99 -8.18
CA SER A 135 1.22 -13.62 -7.71
C SER A 135 1.82 -12.75 -8.82
N SER A 136 1.26 -11.55 -9.02
CA SER A 136 1.72 -10.63 -10.06
C SER A 136 3.06 -9.99 -9.69
N ARG A 137 3.94 -9.78 -10.68
CA ARG A 137 5.17 -8.97 -10.58
C ARG A 137 4.95 -7.59 -9.96
N ASN A 138 3.75 -7.03 -10.10
CA ASN A 138 3.35 -5.77 -9.48
C ASN A 138 3.50 -5.77 -7.96
N LEU A 139 3.37 -6.93 -7.32
CA LEU A 139 3.51 -7.08 -5.86
C LEU A 139 4.89 -6.73 -5.35
N VAL A 140 5.95 -6.85 -6.17
CA VAL A 140 7.31 -6.40 -5.81
C VAL A 140 7.30 -4.93 -5.41
N SER A 141 6.73 -4.08 -6.27
CA SER A 141 6.62 -2.64 -5.99
C SER A 141 5.68 -2.32 -4.83
N ILE A 142 4.57 -3.06 -4.69
CA ILE A 142 3.60 -2.88 -3.60
C ILE A 142 4.26 -3.16 -2.25
N ASN A 143 4.99 -4.27 -2.14
CA ASN A 143 5.68 -4.68 -0.94
C ASN A 143 6.66 -3.61 -0.47
N LEU A 144 7.43 -3.04 -1.39
CA LEU A 144 8.36 -1.95 -1.08
C LEU A 144 7.65 -0.64 -0.73
N ILE A 145 6.58 -0.26 -1.45
CA ILE A 145 5.78 0.95 -1.14
C ILE A 145 5.25 0.88 0.29
N VAL A 146 4.63 -0.24 0.68
CA VAL A 146 4.12 -0.46 2.04
C VAL A 146 5.24 -0.29 3.07
N TYR A 147 6.41 -0.88 2.81
CA TYR A 147 7.55 -0.80 3.71
C TYR A 147 8.06 0.64 3.87
N VAL A 148 8.21 1.36 2.76
CA VAL A 148 8.62 2.77 2.73
C VAL A 148 7.63 3.63 3.49
N VAL A 149 6.32 3.40 3.30
CA VAL A 149 5.29 4.13 4.05
C VAL A 149 5.42 3.90 5.55
N VAL A 150 5.63 2.65 5.98
CA VAL A 150 5.83 2.34 7.40
C VAL A 150 7.05 3.07 7.96
N ILE A 151 8.16 3.12 7.21
CA ILE A 151 9.35 3.89 7.61
C ILE A 151 9.01 5.37 7.79
N TYR A 152 8.29 5.98 6.84
CA TYR A 152 7.95 7.39 6.88
C TYR A 152 6.93 7.76 7.95
N LEU A 153 5.95 6.89 8.21
CA LEU A 153 5.06 7.03 9.36
C LEU A 153 5.84 7.05 10.68
N LEU A 154 6.82 6.16 10.83
CA LEU A 154 7.66 6.12 12.03
C LEU A 154 8.59 7.33 12.13
N GLU A 155 9.17 7.80 11.01
CA GLU A 155 10.01 9.00 10.99
C GLU A 155 9.20 10.25 11.34
N CYS A 156 8.00 10.41 10.79
CA CYS A 156 7.08 11.49 11.14
C CYS A 156 6.76 11.45 12.64
N LYS A 157 6.31 10.28 13.15
CA LYS A 157 5.98 10.08 14.56
C LYS A 157 7.15 10.35 15.51
N GLN A 158 8.38 10.09 15.09
CA GLN A 158 9.58 10.34 15.89
C GLN A 158 10.15 11.75 15.68
N ASN A 159 9.44 12.64 14.98
CA ASN A 159 9.90 13.97 14.59
C ASN A 159 11.28 13.96 13.92
N LYS A 160 11.58 12.89 13.16
CA LYS A 160 12.79 12.79 12.36
C LYS A 160 12.56 13.36 10.96
N SER A 161 13.65 13.77 10.33
CA SER A 161 13.64 14.05 8.90
C SER A 161 13.35 12.76 8.13
N TYR A 162 12.63 12.89 7.02
CA TYR A 162 12.40 11.76 6.14
C TYR A 162 13.72 11.32 5.51
N SER A 163 13.93 10.01 5.36
CA SER A 163 15.12 9.46 4.71
C SER A 163 14.95 9.35 3.19
N LEU A 164 15.96 9.76 2.43
CA LEU A 164 15.96 9.67 0.95
C LEU A 164 16.14 8.23 0.45
N VAL A 165 17.01 7.46 1.10
CA VAL A 165 17.45 6.13 0.63
C VAL A 165 16.29 5.18 0.35
N PRO A 166 15.25 5.06 1.21
CA PRO A 166 14.10 4.20 0.90
C PRO A 166 13.38 4.52 -0.41
N SER A 167 13.18 5.81 -0.73
CA SER A 167 12.58 6.21 -2.02
C SER A 167 13.44 5.83 -3.22
N ILE A 168 14.77 6.01 -3.11
CA ILE A 168 15.70 5.66 -4.19
C ILE A 168 15.69 4.16 -4.43
N CYS A 169 15.82 3.34 -3.39
CA CYS A 169 15.77 1.88 -3.52
C CYS A 169 14.44 1.41 -4.11
N LEU A 170 13.32 2.01 -3.67
CA LEU A 170 12.00 1.72 -4.23
C LEU A 170 11.93 2.05 -5.74
N LEU A 171 12.44 3.21 -6.16
CA LEU A 171 12.45 3.60 -7.58
C LEU A 171 13.28 2.62 -8.40
N LEU A 172 14.52 2.34 -7.97
CA LEU A 172 15.43 1.43 -8.69
C LEU A 172 14.80 0.04 -8.87
N VAL A 173 14.28 -0.57 -7.80
CA VAL A 173 13.63 -1.88 -7.90
C VAL A 173 12.34 -1.81 -8.74
N SER A 174 11.56 -0.73 -8.65
CA SER A 174 10.33 -0.59 -9.44
C SER A 174 10.61 -0.46 -10.94
N VAL A 175 11.67 0.25 -11.33
CA VAL A 175 12.16 0.33 -12.72
C VAL A 175 12.60 -1.05 -13.21
N SER A 176 13.39 -1.76 -12.41
CA SER A 176 13.82 -3.12 -12.75
C SER A 176 12.67 -4.14 -12.77
N ALA A 177 11.58 -3.88 -12.05
CA ALA A 177 10.35 -4.67 -12.11
C ALA A 177 9.47 -4.33 -13.33
N VAL A 178 9.81 -3.33 -14.14
CA VAL A 178 9.08 -2.92 -15.35
C VAL A 178 7.57 -2.73 -15.08
N GLY A 179 7.21 -2.41 -13.83
CA GLY A 179 5.82 -2.25 -13.41
C GLY A 179 5.42 -0.79 -13.52
N ARG A 180 4.64 -0.42 -14.55
CA ARG A 180 4.24 0.98 -14.84
C ARG A 180 3.71 1.73 -13.62
N ALA A 181 2.72 1.14 -12.95
CA ALA A 181 2.13 1.70 -11.74
C ALA A 181 3.13 1.79 -10.57
N GLY A 182 4.08 0.85 -10.47
CA GLY A 182 5.13 0.87 -9.47
C GLY A 182 6.12 2.01 -9.71
N ILE A 183 6.57 2.17 -10.95
CA ILE A 183 7.45 3.26 -11.39
C ILE A 183 6.79 4.60 -11.11
N LEU A 184 5.55 4.81 -11.55
CA LEU A 184 4.82 6.05 -11.31
C LEU A 184 4.69 6.37 -9.81
N CYS A 185 4.27 5.40 -8.99
CA CYS A 185 4.13 5.59 -7.54
C CYS A 185 5.48 5.90 -6.87
N SER A 186 6.55 5.22 -7.29
CA SER A 186 7.90 5.44 -6.75
C SER A 186 8.48 6.81 -7.13
N LEU A 187 8.23 7.26 -8.36
CA LEU A 187 8.59 8.61 -8.81
C LEU A 187 7.83 9.67 -8.04
N LEU A 188 6.49 9.54 -7.92
CA LEU A 188 5.67 10.48 -7.14
C LEU A 188 6.15 10.58 -5.69
N LEU A 189 6.54 9.45 -5.09
CA LEU A 189 7.05 9.41 -3.73
C LEU A 189 8.45 10.04 -3.61
N LEU A 190 9.35 9.83 -4.59
CA LEU A 190 10.62 10.54 -4.67
C LEU A 190 10.41 12.05 -4.87
N PHE A 191 9.48 12.47 -5.73
CA PHE A 191 9.11 13.87 -5.90
C PHE A 191 8.53 14.47 -4.62
N ALA A 192 7.65 13.76 -3.92
CA ALA A 192 7.14 14.19 -2.63
C ALA A 192 8.28 14.42 -1.64
N TYR A 193 9.27 13.52 -1.61
CA TYR A 193 10.45 13.67 -0.77
C TYR A 193 11.26 14.91 -1.14
N LEU A 194 11.46 15.13 -2.44
CA LEU A 194 12.17 16.29 -2.94
C LEU A 194 11.40 17.57 -2.58
N ILE A 195 10.09 17.66 -2.83
CA ILE A 195 9.24 18.81 -2.43
C ILE A 195 9.38 19.10 -0.94
N TYR A 196 9.34 18.07 -0.09
CA TYR A 196 9.56 18.23 1.35
C TYR A 196 10.93 18.86 1.69
N ARG A 197 11.98 18.53 0.92
CA ARG A 197 13.31 19.14 1.07
C ARG A 197 13.42 20.52 0.42
N ILE A 198 12.77 20.74 -0.73
CA ILE A 198 12.73 21.98 -1.53
C ILE A 198 11.89 23.07 -0.86
N ALA A 199 10.87 22.73 -0.08
CA ALA A 199 10.13 23.71 0.72
C ALA A 199 11.07 24.54 1.63
N ASN A 200 12.31 24.08 1.83
CA ASN A 200 13.39 24.77 2.52
C ASN A 200 14.50 25.37 1.61
N SER A 201 14.39 25.34 0.27
CA SER A 201 15.38 25.91 -0.67
C SER A 201 14.80 26.31 -2.04
N LYS A 202 14.91 27.61 -2.37
CA LYS A 202 14.33 28.25 -3.57
C LYS A 202 14.92 27.85 -4.94
N TYR A 203 16.07 27.18 -4.99
CA TYR A 203 16.76 26.87 -6.26
C TYR A 203 16.67 25.39 -6.68
N LEU A 204 16.18 24.53 -5.79
CA LEU A 204 16.24 23.07 -5.99
C LEU A 204 15.15 22.56 -6.95
N LEU A 205 13.99 23.23 -7.06
CA LEU A 205 12.96 22.90 -8.06
C LEU A 205 13.49 23.07 -9.50
N PHE A 206 14.25 24.15 -9.73
CA PHE A 206 14.90 24.40 -11.01
C PHE A 206 15.94 23.31 -11.32
N VAL A 207 16.77 22.94 -10.34
CA VAL A 207 17.75 21.85 -10.49
C VAL A 207 17.05 20.50 -10.72
N ILE A 208 15.87 20.26 -10.15
CA ILE A 208 15.11 19.02 -10.34
C ILE A 208 14.41 18.98 -11.70
N LEU A 209 13.83 20.08 -12.16
CA LEU A 209 13.29 20.18 -13.51
C LEU A 209 14.42 20.03 -14.53
N LEU A 210 15.60 20.59 -14.24
CA LEU A 210 16.81 20.42 -15.04
C LEU A 210 17.26 18.95 -15.03
N LEU A 211 17.33 18.28 -13.87
CA LEU A 211 17.70 16.86 -13.78
C LEU A 211 16.67 15.93 -14.44
N LEU A 212 15.38 16.26 -14.37
CA LEU A 212 14.32 15.51 -15.04
C LEU A 212 14.40 15.69 -16.56
N LEU A 213 14.64 16.92 -17.01
CA LEU A 213 14.88 17.25 -18.41
C LEU A 213 16.17 16.60 -18.92
N THR A 214 17.25 16.63 -18.14
CA THR A 214 18.53 15.96 -18.45
C THR A 214 18.36 14.45 -18.45
N PHE A 215 17.57 13.86 -17.54
CA PHE A 215 17.24 12.44 -17.58
C PHE A 215 16.47 12.08 -18.85
N VAL A 216 15.46 12.88 -19.22
CA VAL A 216 14.70 12.69 -20.47
C VAL A 216 15.61 12.85 -21.69
N LEU A 217 16.52 13.83 -21.71
CA LEU A 217 17.38 14.13 -22.86
C LEU A 217 18.57 13.16 -23.01
N VAL A 218 19.23 12.78 -21.91
CA VAL A 218 20.40 11.88 -21.91
C VAL A 218 19.98 10.45 -22.22
N PHE A 219 18.86 10.02 -21.67
CA PHE A 219 18.35 8.68 -21.92
C PHE A 219 17.39 8.64 -23.09
N VAL A 220 17.14 9.72 -23.84
CA VAL A 220 16.17 9.70 -24.95
C VAL A 220 16.62 8.74 -26.05
N ASP A 221 17.89 8.78 -26.44
CA ASP A 221 18.42 7.94 -27.51
C ASP A 221 18.64 6.50 -27.05
N ASP A 222 19.07 6.28 -25.80
CA ASP A 222 19.11 4.94 -25.20
C ASP A 222 17.70 4.39 -24.96
N ILE A 223 16.73 5.22 -24.59
CA ILE A 223 15.31 4.85 -24.51
C ILE A 223 14.81 4.48 -25.90
N LEU A 224 15.20 5.20 -26.97
CA LEU A 224 14.82 4.93 -28.37
C LEU A 224 15.52 3.69 -28.95
N ILE A 225 16.78 3.41 -28.60
CA ILE A 225 17.51 2.20 -29.03
C ILE A 225 17.02 0.97 -28.24
N LEU A 226 16.69 1.15 -26.95
CA LEU A 226 15.95 0.19 -26.13
C LEU A 226 14.48 0.09 -26.61
N TYR A 227 13.93 1.16 -27.19
CA TYR A 227 12.59 1.23 -27.79
C TYR A 227 12.48 0.26 -28.98
N ASP A 228 13.44 0.37 -29.89
CA ASP A 228 13.45 -0.43 -31.12
C ASP A 228 13.82 -1.91 -30.86
N ASN A 229 14.72 -2.21 -29.93
CA ASN A 229 15.20 -3.58 -29.73
C ASN A 229 14.50 -4.37 -28.62
N LEU A 230 14.01 -3.70 -27.57
CA LEU A 230 13.36 -4.33 -26.41
C LEU A 230 11.89 -3.91 -26.27
N PHE A 231 11.52 -2.68 -26.64
CA PHE A 231 10.17 -2.16 -26.42
C PHE A 231 9.16 -2.66 -27.44
N ALA A 232 9.55 -2.84 -28.71
CA ALA A 232 8.75 -3.58 -29.70
C ALA A 232 8.36 -5.00 -29.23
N LYS A 233 9.08 -5.56 -28.23
CA LYS A 233 8.76 -6.83 -27.54
C LYS A 233 8.20 -6.66 -26.13
N THR A 234 8.06 -5.45 -25.61
CA THR A 234 7.47 -5.17 -24.29
C THR A 234 5.99 -4.80 -24.40
N ARG A 235 5.20 -5.20 -23.40
CA ARG A 235 3.78 -4.81 -23.25
C ARG A 235 3.54 -3.30 -23.26
N PHE A 236 4.53 -2.48 -22.88
CA PHE A 236 4.37 -1.02 -22.86
C PHE A 236 4.22 -0.44 -24.27
N ALA A 237 4.96 -0.94 -25.27
CA ALA A 237 4.81 -0.48 -26.67
C ALA A 237 3.49 -0.92 -27.28
N ALA A 238 3.05 -2.14 -26.94
CA ALA A 238 1.84 -2.73 -27.49
C ALA A 238 0.55 -2.13 -26.88
N GLU A 239 0.57 -1.74 -25.61
CA GLU A 239 -0.64 -1.36 -24.86
C GLU A 239 -0.62 0.08 -24.30
N GLY A 240 0.53 0.79 -24.27
CA GLY A 240 0.61 2.18 -23.79
C GLY A 240 0.81 2.32 -22.27
N LEU A 241 0.16 3.31 -21.63
CA LEU A 241 0.11 3.46 -20.15
C LEU A 241 -1.06 2.68 -19.53
N GLU A 242 -2.13 2.48 -20.29
CA GLU A 242 -3.23 1.57 -19.97
C GLU A 242 -2.86 0.14 -20.36
N SER A 243 -3.36 -0.85 -19.63
CA SER A 243 -3.47 -2.21 -20.17
C SER A 243 -4.93 -2.34 -20.55
N SER A 244 -5.21 -2.68 -21.81
CA SER A 244 -6.57 -2.93 -22.30
C SER A 244 -7.39 -3.78 -21.32
N GLU A 245 -6.75 -4.76 -20.69
CA GLU A 245 -7.31 -5.62 -19.63
C GLU A 245 -7.97 -4.85 -18.46
N ARG A 246 -7.32 -3.80 -17.95
CA ARG A 246 -7.80 -3.05 -16.78
C ARG A 246 -8.94 -2.11 -17.14
N GLU A 247 -8.79 -1.47 -18.29
CA GLU A 247 -9.83 -0.62 -18.84
C GLU A 247 -11.09 -1.44 -19.12
N GLU A 248 -10.95 -2.63 -19.72
CA GLU A 248 -12.06 -3.53 -20.00
C GLU A 248 -12.77 -4.00 -18.72
N LEU A 249 -12.02 -4.35 -17.67
CA LEU A 249 -12.60 -4.69 -16.36
C LEU A 249 -13.37 -3.52 -15.74
N ILE A 250 -12.80 -2.31 -15.79
CA ILE A 250 -13.43 -1.09 -15.28
C ILE A 250 -14.71 -0.78 -16.06
N ASN A 251 -14.62 -0.75 -17.39
CA ASN A 251 -15.75 -0.47 -18.29
C ASN A 251 -16.85 -1.53 -18.15
N THR A 252 -16.48 -2.80 -18.03
CA THR A 252 -17.41 -3.89 -17.75
C THR A 252 -18.09 -3.71 -16.39
N TYR A 253 -17.35 -3.32 -15.35
CA TYR A 253 -17.94 -3.06 -14.04
C TYR A 253 -18.98 -1.93 -14.09
N PHE A 254 -18.61 -0.79 -14.69
CA PHE A 254 -19.46 0.40 -14.75
C PHE A 254 -20.67 0.23 -15.67
N SER A 255 -20.55 -0.48 -16.80
CA SER A 255 -21.66 -0.78 -17.72
C SER A 255 -22.76 -1.64 -17.10
N HIS A 256 -22.44 -2.40 -16.03
CA HIS A 256 -23.40 -3.22 -15.30
C HIS A 256 -23.96 -2.52 -14.06
N LEU A 257 -23.63 -1.24 -13.85
CA LEU A 257 -24.24 -0.43 -12.80
C LEU A 257 -25.64 0.04 -13.19
N ASN A 258 -26.62 -0.38 -12.40
CA ASN A 258 -27.96 0.15 -12.31
C ASN A 258 -28.23 0.53 -10.84
N LEU A 259 -29.41 1.05 -10.51
CA LEU A 259 -29.73 1.46 -9.14
C LEU A 259 -29.47 0.34 -8.12
N LYS A 260 -29.86 -0.91 -8.43
CA LYS A 260 -29.65 -2.05 -7.54
C LYS A 260 -28.17 -2.36 -7.38
N THR A 261 -27.45 -2.56 -8.49
CA THR A 261 -26.01 -2.93 -8.45
C THR A 261 -25.11 -1.81 -7.96
N PHE A 262 -25.54 -0.55 -8.04
CA PHE A 262 -24.89 0.57 -7.36
C PHE A 262 -25.11 0.53 -5.83
N LEU A 263 -26.32 0.21 -5.37
CA LEU A 263 -26.60 0.17 -3.94
C LEU A 263 -25.91 -0.99 -3.22
N ILE A 264 -25.91 -2.19 -3.83
CA ILE A 264 -25.41 -3.41 -3.20
C ILE A 264 -24.04 -3.89 -3.72
N GLY A 265 -23.50 -3.22 -4.75
CA GLY A 265 -22.31 -3.66 -5.47
C GLY A 265 -22.65 -4.62 -6.62
N TYR A 266 -22.06 -4.39 -7.80
CA TYR A 266 -22.18 -5.29 -8.95
C TYR A 266 -21.50 -6.62 -8.68
N ASP A 267 -22.24 -7.73 -8.83
CA ASP A 267 -21.69 -9.08 -8.70
C ASP A 267 -21.00 -9.52 -9.99
N TYR A 268 -19.67 -9.54 -9.99
CA TYR A 268 -18.91 -10.05 -11.14
C TYR A 268 -18.52 -11.52 -11.00
N SER A 269 -19.01 -12.27 -10.00
CA SER A 269 -18.64 -13.69 -9.80
C SER A 269 -19.06 -14.62 -10.93
N GLN A 270 -20.07 -14.22 -11.72
CA GLN A 270 -20.54 -14.95 -12.90
C GLN A 270 -20.06 -14.33 -14.22
N ASN A 271 -19.34 -13.21 -14.17
CA ASN A 271 -18.87 -12.54 -15.37
C ASN A 271 -17.60 -13.23 -15.91
N LEU A 272 -17.63 -13.62 -17.20
CA LEU A 272 -16.54 -14.37 -17.84
C LEU A 272 -15.23 -13.59 -17.88
N LEU A 273 -15.27 -12.27 -18.09
CA LEU A 273 -14.08 -11.42 -18.08
C LEU A 273 -13.42 -11.41 -16.70
N PHE A 274 -14.20 -11.23 -15.63
CA PHE A 274 -13.63 -11.28 -14.28
C PHE A 274 -13.10 -12.67 -13.94
N LYS A 275 -13.74 -13.73 -14.43
CA LYS A 275 -13.28 -15.11 -14.24
C LYS A 275 -11.92 -15.37 -14.92
N SER A 276 -11.67 -14.81 -16.11
CA SER A 276 -10.35 -14.94 -16.77
C SER A 276 -9.22 -14.25 -16.00
N TYR A 277 -9.53 -13.26 -15.15
CA TYR A 277 -8.58 -12.59 -14.25
C TYR A 277 -8.67 -13.08 -12.80
N SER A 278 -9.13 -14.32 -12.57
CA SER A 278 -9.23 -14.91 -11.22
C SER A 278 -10.03 -14.06 -10.23
N PHE A 279 -11.06 -13.37 -10.72
CA PHE A 279 -11.92 -12.45 -9.97
C PHE A 279 -11.18 -11.25 -9.34
N ASN A 280 -10.02 -10.88 -9.88
CA ASN A 280 -9.28 -9.69 -9.48
C ASN A 280 -9.68 -8.48 -10.35
N PRO A 281 -10.36 -7.45 -9.80
CA PRO A 281 -10.75 -6.27 -10.57
C PRO A 281 -9.59 -5.32 -10.89
N HIS A 282 -8.37 -5.61 -10.42
CA HIS A 282 -7.20 -4.72 -10.48
C HIS A 282 -7.46 -3.28 -10.00
N ASN A 283 -8.43 -3.12 -9.10
CA ASN A 283 -8.84 -1.85 -8.52
C ASN A 283 -9.45 -2.12 -7.14
N SER A 284 -8.78 -1.64 -6.09
CA SER A 284 -9.20 -1.82 -4.70
C SER A 284 -10.57 -1.18 -4.44
N PHE A 285 -10.90 -0.06 -5.09
CA PHE A 285 -12.19 0.62 -4.90
C PHE A 285 -13.35 -0.15 -5.55
N LEU A 286 -13.12 -0.77 -6.72
CA LEU A 286 -14.12 -1.68 -7.32
C LEU A 286 -14.33 -2.91 -6.44
N ARG A 287 -13.24 -3.50 -5.90
CA ARG A 287 -13.34 -4.60 -4.93
C ARG A 287 -14.13 -4.19 -3.69
N LEU A 288 -13.87 -3.00 -3.15
CA LEU A 288 -14.60 -2.47 -2.00
C LEU A 288 -16.09 -2.33 -2.32
N HIS A 289 -16.44 -1.69 -3.44
CA HIS A 289 -17.84 -1.54 -3.86
C HIS A 289 -18.53 -2.89 -4.11
N TYR A 290 -17.83 -3.87 -4.69
CA TYR A 290 -18.32 -5.25 -4.83
C TYR A 290 -18.74 -5.87 -3.49
N TYR A 291 -17.98 -5.65 -2.41
CA TYR A 291 -18.29 -6.24 -1.11
C TYR A 291 -19.34 -5.47 -0.30
N ILE A 292 -19.32 -4.13 -0.34
CA ILE A 292 -20.11 -3.30 0.60
C ILE A 292 -21.05 -2.29 -0.07
N GLY A 293 -21.12 -2.25 -1.40
CA GLY A 293 -22.01 -1.37 -2.16
C GLY A 293 -21.86 0.10 -1.77
N LEU A 294 -22.99 0.78 -1.52
CA LEU A 294 -23.07 2.20 -1.21
C LEU A 294 -22.24 2.64 0.01
N LEU A 295 -21.90 1.73 0.92
CA LEU A 295 -21.03 2.04 2.08
C LEU A 295 -19.61 2.45 1.68
N ILE A 296 -19.24 2.32 0.40
CA ILE A 296 -18.03 2.95 -0.12
C ILE A 296 -18.05 4.48 0.03
N LEU A 297 -19.21 5.14 -0.05
CA LEU A 297 -19.31 6.60 -0.02
C LEU A 297 -18.84 7.21 1.32
N PRO A 298 -19.28 6.72 2.50
CA PRO A 298 -18.70 7.14 3.78
C PRO A 298 -17.18 6.95 3.87
N ILE A 299 -16.64 5.88 3.27
CA ILE A 299 -15.18 5.62 3.25
C ILE A 299 -14.47 6.64 2.38
N LEU A 300 -14.98 6.92 1.18
CA LEU A 300 -14.43 7.95 0.30
C LEU A 300 -14.49 9.34 0.96
N TYR A 301 -15.61 9.68 1.61
CA TYR A 301 -15.70 10.90 2.41
C TYR A 301 -14.64 10.97 3.52
N CYS A 302 -14.40 9.85 4.22
CA CYS A 302 -13.34 9.77 5.22
C CYS A 302 -11.95 10.00 4.62
N PHE A 303 -11.67 9.46 3.43
CA PHE A 303 -10.42 9.70 2.72
C PHE A 303 -10.25 11.15 2.29
N SER A 304 -11.29 11.77 1.72
CA SER A 304 -11.27 13.18 1.36
C SER A 304 -11.02 14.06 2.58
N LYS A 305 -11.73 13.82 3.69
CA LYS A 305 -11.53 14.54 4.95
C LYS A 305 -10.11 14.36 5.51
N THR A 306 -9.57 13.15 5.41
CA THR A 306 -8.20 12.82 5.83
C THR A 306 -7.18 13.57 4.99
N LEU A 307 -7.31 13.54 3.65
CA LEU A 307 -6.46 14.28 2.72
C LEU A 307 -6.48 15.78 3.01
N CYS A 308 -7.66 16.38 3.14
CA CYS A 308 -7.77 17.80 3.47
C CYS A 308 -7.06 18.12 4.80
N ARG A 309 -7.24 17.30 5.83
CA ARG A 309 -6.59 17.53 7.13
C ARG A 309 -5.08 17.34 7.06
N LEU A 310 -4.60 16.33 6.33
CA LEU A 310 -3.17 16.09 6.14
C LEU A 310 -2.50 17.27 5.43
N PHE A 311 -3.12 17.73 4.34
CA PHE A 311 -2.62 18.81 3.51
C PHE A 311 -2.60 20.16 4.23
N TRP A 312 -3.69 20.50 4.92
CA TRP A 312 -3.88 21.84 5.48
C TRP A 312 -3.44 21.99 6.94
N LYS A 313 -3.36 20.90 7.71
CA LYS A 313 -3.21 20.97 9.18
C LYS A 313 -2.14 20.05 9.76
N PHE A 314 -1.40 19.31 8.94
CA PHE A 314 -0.52 18.27 9.47
C PHE A 314 0.88 18.22 8.84
N ASP A 315 1.04 17.54 7.71
CA ASP A 315 2.33 17.32 7.06
C ASP A 315 2.07 17.00 5.58
N ILE A 316 2.53 17.89 4.70
CA ILE A 316 2.30 17.77 3.26
C ILE A 316 2.96 16.52 2.66
N PHE A 317 4.10 16.08 3.19
CA PHE A 317 4.76 14.87 2.73
C PHE A 317 3.92 13.63 3.05
N ILE A 318 3.35 13.55 4.25
CA ILE A 318 2.41 12.47 4.62
C ILE A 318 1.13 12.55 3.77
N SER A 319 0.65 13.75 3.44
CA SER A 319 -0.47 13.92 2.51
C SER A 319 -0.18 13.34 1.12
N LEU A 320 0.98 13.65 0.55
CA LEU A 320 1.41 13.13 -0.76
C LEU A 320 1.62 11.61 -0.71
N LEU A 321 2.16 11.10 0.40
CA LEU A 321 2.31 9.66 0.63
C LEU A 321 0.95 8.95 0.67
N PHE A 322 -0.05 9.55 1.31
CA PHE A 322 -1.41 9.00 1.32
C PHE A 322 -2.04 9.02 -0.08
N LEU A 323 -1.83 10.10 -0.84
CA LEU A 323 -2.27 10.18 -2.24
C LEU A 323 -1.64 9.08 -3.11
N VAL A 324 -0.33 8.81 -2.97
CA VAL A 324 0.35 7.72 -3.67
C VAL A 324 -0.29 6.36 -3.35
N LEU A 325 -0.67 6.12 -2.09
CA LEU A 325 -1.37 4.89 -1.74
C LEU A 325 -2.76 4.79 -2.38
N LEU A 326 -3.52 5.88 -2.42
CA LEU A 326 -4.84 5.89 -3.06
C LEU A 326 -4.73 5.65 -4.57
N ILE A 327 -3.76 6.28 -5.24
CA ILE A 327 -3.43 6.00 -6.65
C ILE A 327 -3.07 4.53 -6.82
N ARG A 328 -2.23 3.98 -5.93
CA ARG A 328 -1.86 2.56 -5.98
C ARG A 328 -3.06 1.63 -5.80
N GLY A 329 -4.00 1.99 -4.91
CA GLY A 329 -5.25 1.25 -4.73
C GLY A 329 -6.21 1.40 -5.90
N PHE A 330 -6.13 2.47 -6.69
CA PHE A 330 -6.93 2.63 -7.90
C PHE A 330 -6.46 1.71 -9.03
N VAL A 331 -5.14 1.51 -9.13
CA VAL A 331 -4.51 0.70 -10.18
C VAL A 331 -4.21 -0.74 -9.74
N ASP A 332 -4.55 -1.14 -8.52
CA ASP A 332 -4.33 -2.51 -8.08
C ASP A 332 -5.24 -2.89 -6.91
N THR A 333 -5.38 -4.20 -6.68
CA THR A 333 -6.26 -4.77 -5.65
C THR A 333 -5.44 -5.11 -4.41
N ILE A 334 -4.98 -4.07 -3.70
CA ILE A 334 -4.05 -4.20 -2.56
C ILE A 334 -4.62 -3.75 -1.22
N PHE A 335 -5.72 -2.98 -1.26
CA PHE A 335 -6.39 -2.45 -0.09
C PHE A 335 -7.84 -2.93 -0.03
N PHE A 336 -8.41 -2.86 1.17
CA PHE A 336 -9.74 -3.28 1.55
C PHE A 336 -9.89 -4.81 1.61
N PHE A 337 -9.85 -5.30 2.84
CA PHE A 337 -9.85 -6.70 3.23
C PHE A 337 -8.54 -7.42 2.86
N ASP A 338 -7.39 -6.79 3.14
CA ASP A 338 -6.07 -7.36 2.85
C ASP A 338 -5.05 -7.07 3.97
N LYS A 339 -3.91 -7.77 3.91
CA LYS A 339 -2.81 -7.68 4.91
C LYS A 339 -2.14 -6.31 4.99
N TYR A 340 -2.36 -5.41 4.03
CA TYR A 340 -1.75 -4.08 4.00
C TYR A 340 -2.69 -2.95 4.44
N ASP A 341 -3.94 -3.26 4.77
CA ASP A 341 -4.95 -2.27 5.16
C ASP A 341 -4.54 -1.42 6.37
N PHE A 342 -3.71 -1.97 7.27
CA PHE A 342 -3.21 -1.25 8.44
C PHE A 342 -2.50 0.07 8.06
N VAL A 343 -1.90 0.15 6.87
CA VAL A 343 -1.25 1.38 6.41
C VAL A 343 -2.27 2.47 6.10
N ILE A 344 -3.32 2.14 5.35
CA ILE A 344 -4.42 3.08 5.05
C ILE A 344 -5.13 3.49 6.34
N VAL A 345 -5.41 2.51 7.21
CA VAL A 345 -6.04 2.78 8.51
C VAL A 345 -5.16 3.69 9.38
N ALA A 346 -3.84 3.48 9.39
CA ALA A 346 -2.91 4.37 10.10
C ALA A 346 -2.93 5.80 9.53
N MET A 347 -2.92 5.95 8.19
CA MET A 347 -3.01 7.26 7.54
C MET A 347 -4.30 8.01 7.86
N VAL A 348 -5.43 7.30 7.92
CA VAL A 348 -6.73 7.89 8.28
C VAL A 348 -6.78 8.34 9.74
N ILE A 349 -6.21 7.56 10.66
CA ILE A 349 -6.29 7.86 12.10
C ILE A 349 -5.29 8.95 12.51
N MET A 350 -4.10 8.98 11.89
CA MET A 350 -2.97 9.79 12.29
C MET A 350 -3.30 11.29 12.50
N PRO A 351 -4.01 11.99 11.60
CA PRO A 351 -4.30 13.43 11.75
C PRO A 351 -5.24 13.76 12.91
N PHE A 352 -5.99 12.77 13.39
CA PHE A 352 -6.94 12.90 14.50
C PHE A 352 -6.36 12.39 15.82
N TYR A 353 -5.11 11.91 15.80
CA TYR A 353 -4.44 11.38 16.97
C TYR A 353 -3.54 12.44 17.61
N ASN A 354 -4.03 13.08 18.68
CA ASN A 354 -3.43 14.24 19.37
C ASN A 354 -1.95 14.09 19.81
N LYS A 355 -1.36 12.89 19.77
CA LYS A 355 0.05 12.66 20.13
C LYS A 355 1.02 12.74 18.96
N VAL A 356 0.54 12.73 17.72
CA VAL A 356 1.40 13.05 16.58
C VAL A 356 1.26 14.54 16.33
N SER A 357 2.27 15.30 16.73
CA SER A 357 2.30 16.74 16.55
C SER A 357 2.45 17.06 15.06
N PRO A 358 1.68 18.03 14.52
CA PRO A 358 2.00 18.60 13.21
C PRO A 358 3.45 19.10 13.25
N LYS A 359 4.22 18.89 12.18
CA LYS A 359 5.48 19.62 12.04
C LYS A 359 5.07 21.08 11.88
N ASN A 360 5.40 21.92 12.87
CA ASN A 360 5.35 23.36 12.69
C ASN A 360 6.19 23.67 11.44
N SER A 361 5.50 24.03 10.36
CA SER A 361 6.08 24.48 9.09
C SER A 361 6.89 25.73 9.31
#